data_AF-A0AAJ2Q910-F1
#
_entry.id   AF-A0AAJ2Q910-F1
#
_cell.length_a   1.000
_cell.length_b   1.000
_cell.length_c   1.000
_cell.angle_alpha   90.00
_cell.angle_beta   90.00
_cell.angle_gamma   90.00
#
_symmetry.space_group_name_H-M   'P 1'
#
loop_
_entity.id
_entity.type
_entity.pdbx_description
1 polymer ?
#
loop_
_entity_poly.entity_id
_entity_poly.type
_entity_poly.pdbx_seq_one_letter_code
_entity_poly.pdbx_strand_id
1 'polypeptide(L)'
;MTTTELRQVMDVTARRDHLLNLIKQAPRQTITTGDVYTLYRTTLTGDQLGRNAARRDLRDLAHRGHLIPTSVNGQRAYWFNPKAPRRHPVSPKESMRALQLAIATEGGEWTPGRARVVLRRSTGTHIYRSVARDRLERLHREGLVELHSERPGHCYYTSLITDGVTA
;
A
#
# COMPACT_ATOMS: atom_id res chain seq x y z
N MET A 1 -4.95 -2.32 -33.31
CA MET A 1 -4.14 -2.32 -32.08
C MET A 1 -3.03 -3.33 -32.25
N THR A 2 -1.79 -2.88 -32.42
CA THR A 2 -0.63 -3.74 -32.66
C THR A 2 0.11 -4.02 -31.35
N THR A 3 0.74 -5.19 -31.28
CA THR A 3 1.52 -5.74 -30.15
C THR A 3 2.66 -4.83 -29.66
N THR A 4 2.94 -3.75 -30.38
CA THR A 4 4.04 -2.81 -30.15
C THR A 4 3.68 -1.72 -29.14
N GLU A 5 2.40 -1.35 -28.97
CA GLU A 5 1.98 -0.34 -27.98
C GLU A 5 1.98 -0.85 -26.54
N LEU A 6 1.91 -2.19 -26.35
CA LEU A 6 2.11 -2.84 -25.05
C LEU A 6 3.53 -2.72 -24.50
N ARG A 7 4.50 -2.26 -25.31
CA ARG A 7 5.94 -2.32 -25.00
C ARG A 7 6.48 -1.11 -24.23
N GLN A 8 5.75 0.02 -24.18
CA GLN A 8 6.21 1.20 -23.44
C GLN A 8 5.58 1.25 -22.05
N VAL A 9 6.39 0.83 -21.07
CA VAL A 9 6.20 1.03 -19.63
C VAL A 9 4.89 0.45 -19.11
N MET A 10 4.84 -0.87 -18.90
CA MET A 10 3.90 -1.38 -17.90
C MET A 10 4.16 -0.60 -16.60
N ASP A 11 3.18 0.22 -16.21
CA ASP A 11 3.17 0.86 -14.90
C ASP A 11 3.48 -0.21 -13.85
N VAL A 12 4.26 0.17 -12.84
CA VAL A 12 4.67 -0.72 -11.76
C VAL A 12 3.44 -1.39 -11.12
N THR A 13 2.29 -0.70 -11.11
CA THR A 13 1.00 -1.27 -10.71
C THR A 13 0.54 -2.36 -11.67
N ALA A 14 0.46 -2.09 -12.97
CA ALA A 14 0.06 -3.05 -14.00
C ALA A 14 0.97 -4.30 -14.00
N ARG A 15 2.28 -4.14 -13.78
CA ARG A 15 3.22 -5.26 -13.62
C ARG A 15 2.92 -6.14 -12.42
N ARG A 16 2.60 -5.53 -11.28
CA ARG A 16 2.26 -6.27 -10.06
C ARG A 16 0.93 -6.97 -10.17
N ASP A 17 -0.06 -6.33 -10.80
CA ASP A 17 -1.38 -6.93 -11.01
C ASP A 17 -1.28 -8.11 -11.98
N HIS A 18 -0.49 -7.97 -13.04
CA HIS A 18 -0.16 -9.06 -13.94
C HIS A 18 0.53 -10.22 -13.20
N LEU A 19 1.56 -9.93 -12.39
CA LEU A 19 2.21 -10.94 -11.55
C LEU A 19 1.21 -11.62 -10.62
N LEU A 20 0.39 -10.86 -9.89
CA LEU A 20 -0.59 -11.40 -8.97
C LEU A 20 -1.62 -12.31 -9.67
N ASN A 21 -2.04 -11.95 -10.88
CA ASN A 21 -2.93 -12.79 -11.68
C ASN A 21 -2.28 -14.11 -12.08
N LEU A 22 -1.00 -14.11 -12.44
CA LEU A 22 -0.24 -15.35 -12.72
C LEU A 22 -0.10 -16.21 -11.45
N ILE A 23 0.18 -15.59 -10.30
CA ILE A 23 0.27 -16.31 -9.02
C ILE A 23 -1.07 -16.96 -8.66
N LYS A 24 -2.19 -16.28 -8.91
CA LYS A 24 -3.55 -16.81 -8.66
C LYS A 24 -3.90 -18.02 -9.51
N GLN A 25 -3.29 -18.19 -10.69
CA GLN A 25 -3.50 -19.36 -11.54
C GLN A 25 -2.82 -20.62 -10.99
N ALA A 26 -1.79 -20.47 -10.16
CA ALA A 26 -1.06 -21.57 -9.52
C ALA A 26 -0.89 -21.36 -7.99
N PRO A 27 -1.99 -21.30 -7.22
CA PRO A 27 -1.96 -20.87 -5.82
C PRO A 27 -1.30 -21.88 -4.87
N ARG A 28 -1.07 -23.12 -5.33
CA ARG A 28 -0.50 -24.22 -4.54
C ARG A 28 1.04 -24.28 -4.58
N GLN A 29 1.70 -23.35 -5.26
CA GLN A 29 3.15 -23.36 -5.41
C GLN A 29 3.78 -22.22 -4.62
N THR A 30 4.87 -22.51 -3.91
CA THR A 30 5.74 -21.48 -3.34
C THR A 30 6.47 -20.75 -4.45
N ILE A 31 6.51 -19.42 -4.35
CA ILE A 31 7.11 -18.57 -5.37
C ILE A 31 8.32 -17.86 -4.79
N THR A 32 9.46 -18.03 -5.44
CA THR A 32 10.72 -17.38 -5.08
C THR A 32 10.95 -16.14 -5.94
N THR A 33 11.94 -15.33 -5.54
CA THR A 33 12.42 -14.22 -6.39
C THR A 33 13.02 -14.73 -7.70
N GLY A 34 13.60 -15.93 -7.70
CA GLY A 34 14.15 -16.55 -8.92
C GLY A 34 13.06 -16.87 -9.93
N ASP A 35 11.96 -17.47 -9.47
CA ASP A 35 10.83 -17.85 -10.32
C ASP A 35 10.20 -16.64 -11.00
N VAL A 36 9.96 -15.57 -10.24
CA VAL A 36 9.41 -14.30 -10.79
C VAL A 36 10.37 -13.63 -11.75
N TYR A 37 11.67 -13.70 -11.49
CA TYR A 37 12.66 -13.15 -12.40
C TYR A 37 12.70 -13.92 -13.72
N THR A 38 12.69 -15.25 -13.68
CA THR A 38 12.57 -16.11 -14.88
C THR A 38 11.28 -15.81 -15.63
N LEU A 39 10.16 -15.71 -14.90
CA LEU A 39 8.87 -15.35 -15.47
C LEU A 39 8.94 -14.02 -16.22
N TYR A 40 9.45 -12.96 -15.60
CA TYR A 40 9.63 -11.66 -16.26
C TYR A 40 10.49 -11.75 -17.51
N ARG A 41 11.58 -12.51 -17.50
CA ARG A 41 12.40 -12.71 -18.71
C ARG A 41 11.63 -13.41 -19.84
N THR A 42 10.73 -14.33 -19.51
CA THR A 42 9.95 -15.08 -20.50
C THR A 42 8.72 -14.33 -21.01
N THR A 43 8.06 -13.54 -20.18
CA THR A 43 6.77 -12.90 -20.51
C THR A 43 6.88 -11.43 -20.85
N LEU A 44 7.91 -10.73 -20.36
CA LEU A 44 8.14 -9.32 -20.61
C LEU A 44 9.39 -9.22 -21.48
N THR A 45 9.20 -9.08 -22.80
CA THR A 45 10.24 -8.94 -23.83
C THR A 45 10.97 -7.59 -23.73
N GLY A 46 11.68 -7.36 -22.62
CA GLY A 46 12.50 -6.18 -22.39
C GLY A 46 13.52 -6.42 -21.28
N ASP A 47 14.80 -6.27 -21.62
CA ASP A 47 15.98 -6.57 -20.80
C ASP A 47 16.15 -5.67 -19.54
N GLN A 48 15.10 -4.95 -19.14
CA GLN A 48 15.15 -3.90 -18.12
C GLN A 48 14.72 -4.35 -16.72
N LEU A 49 14.04 -5.50 -16.59
CA LEU A 49 13.51 -5.96 -15.30
C LEU A 49 14.45 -6.95 -14.61
N GLY A 50 15.40 -6.40 -13.86
CA GLY A 50 16.34 -7.20 -13.07
C GLY A 50 15.70 -7.91 -11.86
N ARG A 51 16.43 -8.86 -11.27
CA ARG A 51 16.05 -9.62 -10.06
C ARG A 51 15.60 -8.74 -8.88
N ASN A 52 16.10 -7.51 -8.80
CA ASN A 52 15.67 -6.54 -7.78
C ASN A 52 14.21 -6.07 -7.95
N ALA A 53 13.72 -5.93 -9.18
CA ALA A 53 12.32 -5.59 -9.45
C ALA A 53 11.39 -6.73 -9.00
N ALA A 54 11.72 -7.98 -9.38
CA ALA A 54 11.01 -9.19 -8.93
C ALA A 54 10.94 -9.27 -7.39
N ARG A 55 12.08 -9.05 -6.72
CA ARG A 55 12.13 -9.02 -5.24
C ARG A 55 11.25 -7.94 -4.65
N ARG A 56 11.27 -6.74 -5.22
CA ARG A 56 10.49 -5.59 -4.75
C ARG A 56 8.99 -5.84 -4.91
N ASP A 57 8.57 -6.41 -6.04
CA ASP A 57 7.16 -6.69 -6.33
C ASP A 57 6.62 -7.81 -5.42
N LEU A 58 7.38 -8.89 -5.18
CA LEU A 58 7.01 -9.93 -4.21
C LEU A 58 6.86 -9.39 -2.79
N ARG A 59 7.81 -8.56 -2.35
CA ARG A 59 7.73 -7.92 -1.03
C ARG A 59 6.53 -6.98 -0.93
N ASP A 60 6.24 -6.22 -1.99
CA ASP A 60 5.06 -5.37 -2.02
C ASP A 60 3.78 -6.20 -1.92
N LEU A 61 3.63 -7.25 -2.74
CA LEU A 61 2.46 -8.15 -2.68
C LEU A 61 2.30 -8.83 -1.31
N ALA A 62 3.40 -9.21 -0.66
CA ALA A 62 3.39 -9.73 0.71
C ALA A 62 2.95 -8.66 1.73
N HIS A 63 3.52 -7.46 1.68
CA HIS A 63 3.07 -6.32 2.50
C HIS A 63 1.61 -5.97 2.25
N ARG A 64 1.09 -6.22 1.05
CA ARG A 64 -0.31 -6.00 0.69
C ARG A 64 -1.25 -7.10 1.19
N GLY A 65 -0.72 -8.17 1.78
CA GLY A 65 -1.49 -9.31 2.28
C GLY A 65 -1.89 -10.31 1.20
N HIS A 66 -1.42 -10.15 -0.04
CA HIS A 66 -1.67 -11.13 -1.11
C HIS A 66 -0.78 -12.35 -1.01
N LEU A 67 0.38 -12.24 -0.34
CA LEU A 67 1.34 -13.32 -0.18
C LEU A 67 1.74 -13.49 1.29
N ILE A 68 1.98 -14.74 1.69
CA ILE A 68 2.48 -15.12 3.01
C ILE A 68 3.97 -15.44 2.88
N PRO A 69 4.87 -14.70 3.55
CA PRO A 69 6.30 -15.00 3.55
C PRO A 69 6.57 -16.40 4.13
N THR A 70 7.44 -17.16 3.48
CA THR A 70 7.92 -18.47 3.93
C THR A 70 9.40 -18.64 3.56
N SER A 71 9.98 -19.80 3.87
CA SER A 71 11.26 -20.25 3.36
C SER A 71 11.14 -21.59 2.63
N VAL A 72 11.93 -21.77 1.58
CA VAL A 72 12.10 -23.05 0.86
C VAL A 72 13.60 -23.23 0.65
N ASN A 73 14.17 -24.33 1.14
CA ASN A 73 15.60 -24.63 1.03
C ASN A 73 16.50 -23.47 1.50
N GLY A 74 16.14 -22.82 2.61
CA GLY A 74 16.88 -21.67 3.17
C GLY A 74 16.71 -20.35 2.39
N GLN A 75 15.97 -20.35 1.28
CA GLN A 75 15.68 -19.16 0.48
C GLN A 75 14.32 -18.56 0.83
N ARG A 76 14.21 -17.24 0.79
CA ARG A 76 12.93 -16.55 0.99
C ARG A 76 11.98 -16.83 -0.17
N ALA A 77 10.82 -17.38 0.16
CA ALA A 77 9.74 -17.69 -0.77
C ALA A 77 8.43 -17.11 -0.24
N TYR A 78 7.37 -17.26 -1.03
CA TYR A 78 6.06 -16.71 -0.72
C TYR A 78 4.96 -17.69 -1.14
N TRP A 79 3.96 -17.87 -0.28
CA TRP A 79 2.72 -18.57 -0.59
C TRP A 79 1.64 -17.58 -1.01
N PHE A 80 0.76 -17.97 -1.92
CA PHE A 80 -0.44 -17.18 -2.19
C PHE A 80 -1.38 -17.19 -0.98
N ASN A 81 -1.90 -16.02 -0.59
CA ASN A 81 -2.94 -15.92 0.42
C ASN A 81 -4.33 -15.95 -0.25
N PRO A 82 -5.09 -17.07 -0.17
CA PRO A 82 -6.43 -17.17 -0.75
C PRO A 82 -7.45 -16.26 -0.04
N LYS A 83 -7.17 -15.87 1.21
CA LYS A 83 -7.93 -14.89 1.98
C LYS A 83 -7.22 -13.54 1.97
N ALA A 84 -6.62 -13.16 0.84
CA ALA A 84 -6.06 -11.82 0.71
C ALA A 84 -7.15 -10.80 1.05
N PRO A 85 -6.84 -9.75 1.83
CA PRO A 85 -7.82 -8.73 2.17
C PRO A 85 -8.43 -8.22 0.87
N ARG A 86 -9.77 -8.20 0.80
CA ARG A 86 -10.50 -7.61 -0.33
C ARG A 86 -10.15 -6.12 -0.36
N ARG A 87 -9.13 -5.77 -1.12
CA ARG A 87 -8.85 -4.39 -1.51
C ARG A 87 -9.87 -4.00 -2.56
N HIS A 88 -11.10 -3.77 -2.12
CA HIS A 88 -11.94 -2.82 -2.83
C HIS A 88 -11.22 -1.47 -2.80
N PRO A 89 -11.49 -0.55 -3.75
CA PRO A 89 -11.13 0.85 -3.54
C PRO A 89 -11.72 1.23 -2.19
N VAL A 90 -10.87 1.28 -1.16
CA VAL A 90 -11.29 1.63 0.19
C VAL A 90 -11.94 2.98 0.02
N SER A 91 -13.23 3.03 0.32
CA SER A 91 -13.99 4.23 0.04
C SER A 91 -13.27 5.41 0.73
N PRO A 92 -13.30 6.61 0.16
CA PRO A 92 -12.85 7.81 0.86
C PRO A 92 -13.33 7.89 2.33
N LYS A 93 -14.49 7.28 2.62
CA LYS A 93 -15.07 7.16 3.96
C LYS A 93 -14.34 6.16 4.86
N GLU A 94 -14.02 4.97 4.38
CA GLU A 94 -13.29 3.95 5.16
C GLU A 94 -11.85 4.36 5.45
N SER A 95 -11.15 4.96 4.49
CA SER A 95 -9.79 5.48 4.70
C SER A 95 -9.79 6.65 5.68
N MET A 96 -10.83 7.48 5.67
CA MET A 96 -11.03 8.52 6.68
C MET A 96 -11.30 7.93 8.07
N ARG A 97 -12.18 6.93 8.17
CA ARG A 97 -12.44 6.23 9.45
C ARG A 97 -11.17 5.61 10.04
N ALA A 98 -10.34 4.99 9.21
CA ALA A 98 -9.06 4.44 9.64
C ALA A 98 -8.11 5.52 10.18
N LEU A 99 -8.09 6.71 9.56
CA LEU A 99 -7.31 7.85 10.03
C LEU A 99 -7.85 8.39 11.36
N GLN A 100 -9.16 8.57 11.50
CA GLN A 100 -9.81 9.01 12.73
C GLN A 100 -9.53 8.06 13.90
N LEU A 101 -9.67 6.75 13.67
CA LEU A 101 -9.38 5.73 14.67
C LEU A 101 -7.92 5.82 15.12
N ALA A 102 -6.98 5.92 14.18
CA ALA A 102 -5.56 6.03 14.53
C ALA A 102 -5.25 7.30 15.33
N ILE A 103 -5.86 8.43 14.97
CA ILE A 103 -5.71 9.71 15.70
C ILE A 103 -6.20 9.58 17.14
N ALA A 104 -7.38 8.97 17.34
CA ALA A 104 -7.95 8.74 18.65
C ALA A 104 -7.10 7.78 19.49
N THR A 105 -6.62 6.68 18.91
CA THR A 105 -5.91 5.63 19.66
C THR A 105 -4.44 5.95 19.94
N GLU A 106 -3.74 6.59 19.00
CA GLU A 106 -2.30 6.82 19.14
C GLU A 106 -1.95 8.21 19.70
N GLY A 107 -2.89 9.16 19.66
CA GLY A 107 -2.68 10.53 20.13
C GLY A 107 -1.47 11.24 19.52
N GLY A 108 -1.02 12.28 20.20
CA GLY A 108 0.19 13.06 19.86
C GLY A 108 0.08 13.87 18.56
N GLU A 109 1.22 14.18 17.98
CA GLU A 109 1.32 15.04 16.79
C GLU A 109 1.05 14.29 15.49
N TRP A 110 0.18 14.85 14.66
CA TRP A 110 -0.22 14.33 13.37
C TRP A 110 0.25 15.24 12.25
N THR A 111 1.30 14.83 11.55
CA THR A 111 1.76 15.49 10.32
C THR A 111 1.14 14.82 9.08
N PRO A 112 1.11 15.50 7.91
CA PRO A 112 0.71 14.87 6.65
C PRO A 112 1.53 13.61 6.32
N GLY A 113 2.78 13.54 6.78
CA GLY A 113 3.63 12.36 6.63
C GLY A 113 3.11 11.15 7.41
N ARG A 114 2.74 11.36 8.68
CA ARG A 114 2.17 10.32 9.56
C ARG A 114 0.82 9.85 9.04
N ALA A 115 -0.09 10.78 8.72
CA ALA A 115 -1.40 10.46 8.14
C ALA A 115 -1.28 9.66 6.83
N ARG A 116 -0.32 10.01 5.95
CA ARG A 116 -0.07 9.26 4.71
C ARG A 116 0.26 7.79 4.96
N VAL A 117 1.01 7.47 6.01
CA VAL A 117 1.35 6.06 6.33
C VAL A 117 0.08 5.28 6.69
N VAL A 118 -0.79 5.84 7.53
CA VAL A 118 -2.08 5.22 7.90
C VAL A 118 -3.00 5.07 6.69
N LEU A 119 -3.13 6.11 5.86
CA LEU A 119 -3.94 6.09 4.65
C LEU A 119 -3.41 5.07 3.64
N ARG A 120 -2.09 4.96 3.46
CA ARG A 120 -1.48 3.94 2.60
C ARG A 120 -1.70 2.53 3.12
N ARG A 121 -1.67 2.32 4.45
CA ARG A 121 -1.94 1.01 5.06
C ARG A 121 -3.39 0.58 4.85
N SER A 122 -4.34 1.50 5.07
CA SER A 122 -5.78 1.23 4.92
C SER A 122 -6.15 1.02 3.45
N THR A 123 -5.81 1.95 2.56
CA THR A 123 -6.16 1.88 1.12
C THR A 123 -5.34 0.87 0.34
N GLY A 124 -4.12 0.59 0.81
CA GLY A 124 -3.19 -0.30 0.17
C GLY A 124 -2.51 0.26 -1.09
N THR A 125 -2.83 1.49 -1.50
CA THR A 125 -2.27 2.15 -2.68
C THR A 125 -1.38 3.33 -2.28
N HIS A 126 -0.67 3.89 -3.24
CA HIS A 126 0.10 5.11 -3.00
C HIS A 126 -0.86 6.27 -2.70
N ILE A 127 -0.58 7.01 -1.64
CA ILE A 127 -1.34 8.20 -1.25
C ILE A 127 -0.41 9.41 -1.35
N TYR A 128 -0.82 10.42 -2.11
CA TYR A 128 -0.07 11.68 -2.20
C TYR A 128 -0.10 12.42 -0.86
N ARG A 129 0.96 13.19 -0.59
CA ARG A 129 1.03 14.01 0.63
C ARG A 129 -0.06 15.08 0.67
N SER A 130 -0.47 15.62 -0.48
CA SER A 130 -1.61 16.53 -0.61
C SER A 130 -2.90 15.88 -0.11
N VAL A 131 -3.22 14.67 -0.57
CA VAL A 131 -4.41 13.94 -0.10
C VAL A 131 -4.39 13.74 1.42
N ALA A 132 -3.25 13.38 2.00
CA ALA A 132 -3.13 13.23 3.45
C ALA A 132 -3.33 14.56 4.19
N ARG A 133 -2.82 15.66 3.64
CA ARG A 133 -3.06 17.03 4.15
C ARG A 133 -4.54 17.38 4.06
N ASP A 134 -5.18 17.22 2.91
CA ASP A 134 -6.60 17.53 2.72
C ASP A 134 -7.50 16.75 3.70
N ARG A 135 -7.13 15.50 4.05
CA ARG A 135 -7.86 14.74 5.07
C ARG A 135 -7.71 15.34 6.46
N LEU A 136 -6.50 15.74 6.85
CA LEU A 136 -6.28 16.41 8.15
C LEU A 136 -6.98 17.76 8.21
N GLU A 137 -6.92 18.56 7.15
CA GLU A 137 -7.64 19.84 7.05
C GLU A 137 -9.16 19.64 7.12
N ARG A 138 -9.68 18.56 6.54
CA ARG A 138 -11.09 18.19 6.69
C ARG A 138 -11.42 17.84 8.14
N LEU A 139 -10.61 17.04 8.83
CA LEU A 139 -10.82 16.72 10.24
C LEU A 139 -10.74 17.96 11.13
N HIS A 140 -9.87 18.92 10.78
CA HIS A 140 -9.77 20.19 11.47
C HIS A 140 -11.04 21.04 11.31
N ARG A 141 -11.55 21.15 10.07
CA ARG A 141 -12.84 21.81 9.80
C ARG A 141 -14.02 21.12 10.50
N GLU A 142 -13.95 19.81 10.69
CA GLU A 142 -14.93 19.02 11.43
C GLU A 142 -14.75 19.12 12.96
N GLY A 143 -13.75 19.87 13.45
CA GLY A 143 -13.51 20.07 14.89
C GLY A 143 -12.91 18.85 15.61
N LEU A 144 -12.42 17.86 14.87
CA LEU A 144 -11.89 16.61 15.43
C LEU A 144 -10.40 16.69 15.76
N VAL A 145 -9.69 17.64 15.14
CA VAL A 145 -8.28 17.91 15.40
C VAL A 145 -8.02 19.40 15.45
N GLU A 146 -7.05 19.79 16.25
CA GLU A 146 -6.56 21.16 16.32
C GLU A 146 -5.32 21.32 15.44
N LEU A 147 -5.25 22.42 14.68
CA LEU A 147 -4.07 22.74 13.88
C LEU A 147 -3.11 23.62 14.68
N HIS A 148 -1.89 23.14 14.85
CA HIS A 148 -0.78 23.86 15.47
C HIS A 148 0.22 24.30 14.41
N SER A 149 0.58 25.58 14.42
CA SER A 149 1.54 26.18 13.48
C SER A 149 2.58 26.98 14.25
N GLU A 150 3.62 26.30 14.71
CA GLU A 150 4.67 26.92 15.55
C GLU A 150 5.66 27.77 14.74
N ARG A 151 5.90 27.42 13.46
CA ARG A 151 6.83 28.12 12.55
C ARG A 151 6.39 27.98 11.09
N PRO A 152 6.80 28.90 10.19
CA PRO A 152 6.61 28.70 8.76
C PRO A 152 7.18 27.34 8.32
N GLY A 153 6.30 26.44 7.86
CA GLY A 153 6.68 25.11 7.38
C GLY A 153 6.57 23.96 8.37
N HIS A 154 6.28 24.22 9.66
CA HIS A 154 5.99 23.17 10.65
C HIS A 154 4.54 23.28 11.15
N CYS A 155 3.64 22.59 10.46
CA CYS A 155 2.25 22.44 10.85
C CYS A 155 1.97 20.98 11.24
N TYR A 156 1.37 20.79 12.40
CA TYR A 156 0.91 19.50 12.88
C TYR A 156 -0.49 19.62 13.48
N TYR A 157 -1.15 18.47 13.62
CA TYR A 157 -2.49 18.39 14.16
C TYR A 157 -2.46 17.58 15.47
N THR A 158 -3.30 17.91 16.44
CA THR A 158 -3.47 17.11 17.66
C THR A 158 -4.93 16.67 17.79
N SER A 159 -5.14 15.50 18.40
CA SER A 159 -6.49 14.95 18.58
C SER A 159 -7.29 15.84 19.54
N LEU A 160 -8.48 16.26 19.12
CA LEU A 160 -9.53 16.78 20.02
C LEU A 160 -10.58 15.72 20.34
N ILE A 161 -10.42 14.51 19.79
CA ILE A 161 -11.25 13.35 20.09
C ILE A 161 -10.90 12.93 21.51
N THR A 162 -11.66 13.42 22.48
CA THR A 162 -11.63 12.95 23.87
C THR A 162 -12.31 11.59 23.90
N ASP A 163 -11.80 10.64 24.69
CA ASP A 163 -12.38 9.31 24.88
C ASP A 163 -13.85 9.42 25.33
N GLY A 164 -14.74 9.39 24.35
CA GLY A 164 -16.18 9.37 24.50
C GLY A 164 -16.76 8.12 23.86
N VAL A 165 -16.14 6.96 24.11
CA VAL A 165 -16.86 5.69 24.00
C VAL A 165 -17.68 5.59 25.28
N THR A 166 -18.94 5.98 25.14
CA THR A 166 -20.04 5.72 26.08
C THR A 166 -19.97 4.28 26.60
N ALA A 167 -19.80 4.15 27.91
CA ALA A 167 -20.36 3.03 28.67
C ALA A 167 -21.86 3.27 28.87
#